data_AF-A0A963YPP6-F1
#
_entry.id   AF-A0A963YPP6-F1
#
_cell.length_a   1.000
_cell.length_b   1.000
_cell.length_c   1.000
_cell.angle_alpha   90.00
_cell.angle_beta   90.00
_cell.angle_gamma   90.00
#
_symmetry.space_group_name_H-M   'P 1'
#
loop_
_entity.id
_entity.type
_entity.pdbx_description
1 polymer ?
#
loop_
_entity_poly.entity_id
_entity_poly.type
_entity_poly.pdbx_seq_one_letter_code
_entity_poly.pdbx_strand_id
1 'polypeptide(L)'
;MTTAETITPETEPDSVEALKARAAALEEQIRSLSEQARANLLTAELKTEALRAGMVDLDGLKLLDTSTLTIGEQGEVTGATALMDRFRRLKPWLFGQASTTSTTAAPPSPQPPRMKPATEMTKDEYRAARAAILRRT
;
A
#
# COMPACT_ATOMS: atom_id res chain seq x y z
N MET A 1 -64.31 -39.21 19.87
CA MET A 1 -63.32 -39.81 18.95
C MET A 1 -62.67 -38.65 18.21
N THR A 2 -61.38 -38.33 18.26
CA THR A 2 -60.17 -38.99 18.76
C THR A 2 -59.05 -37.92 18.69
N THR A 3 -58.24 -37.80 19.76
CA THR A 3 -56.79 -37.46 19.85
C THR A 3 -56.24 -36.35 18.93
N ALA A 4 -55.92 -35.14 19.44
CA ALA A 4 -54.65 -34.74 20.06
C ALA A 4 -53.42 -34.95 19.15
N GLU A 5 -52.69 -33.87 18.84
CA GLU A 5 -51.22 -33.84 18.98
C GLU A 5 -50.69 -32.41 18.92
N THR A 6 -50.46 -31.85 20.10
CA THR A 6 -49.58 -30.71 20.33
C THR A 6 -48.15 -31.19 20.13
N ILE A 7 -47.46 -30.68 19.10
CA ILE A 7 -45.99 -30.82 18.99
C ILE A 7 -45.40 -29.43 19.27
N THR A 8 -45.25 -29.13 20.56
CA THR A 8 -44.28 -28.14 21.03
C THR A 8 -42.92 -28.83 21.13
N PRO A 9 -41.85 -28.30 20.53
CA PRO A 9 -40.51 -28.80 20.79
C PRO A 9 -40.15 -28.40 22.22
N GLU A 10 -40.30 -29.34 23.14
CA GLU A 10 -39.77 -29.22 24.49
C GLU A 10 -38.24 -29.17 24.37
N THR A 11 -37.69 -27.98 24.52
CA THR A 11 -36.27 -27.80 24.83
C THR A 11 -36.06 -28.40 26.22
N GLU A 12 -35.65 -29.68 26.25
CA GLU A 12 -35.09 -30.33 27.43
C GLU A 12 -34.10 -29.37 28.11
N PRO A 13 -34.15 -29.17 29.44
CA PRO A 13 -33.23 -28.28 30.11
C PRO A 13 -31.82 -28.80 29.89
N ASP A 14 -30.98 -28.03 29.18
CA ASP A 14 -29.56 -28.33 29.00
C ASP A 14 -29.00 -28.70 30.38
N SER A 15 -28.64 -29.98 30.55
CA SER A 15 -28.06 -30.44 31.81
C SER A 15 -26.84 -29.57 32.13
N VAL A 16 -26.48 -29.45 33.42
CA VAL A 16 -25.29 -28.67 33.81
C VAL A 16 -24.05 -29.13 33.03
N GLU A 17 -23.99 -30.40 32.62
CA GLU A 17 -22.96 -30.96 31.75
C GLU A 17 -23.06 -30.47 30.30
N ALA A 18 -24.27 -30.42 29.72
CA ALA A 18 -24.49 -29.87 28.38
C ALA A 18 -24.13 -28.37 28.31
N LEU A 19 -24.49 -27.59 29.34
CA LEU A 19 -24.11 -26.17 29.46
C LEU A 19 -22.60 -26.00 29.56
N LYS A 20 -21.91 -26.83 30.36
CA LYS A 20 -20.44 -26.81 30.47
C LYS A 20 -19.75 -27.18 29.16
N ALA A 21 -20.23 -28.22 28.47
CA ALA A 21 -19.68 -28.63 27.19
C ALA A 21 -19.84 -27.52 26.13
N ARG A 22 -21.00 -26.86 26.11
CA ARG A 22 -21.27 -25.73 25.21
C ARG A 22 -20.41 -24.51 25.56
N ALA A 23 -20.22 -24.20 26.84
CA ALA A 23 -19.32 -23.14 27.29
C ALA A 23 -17.87 -23.39 26.85
N ALA A 24 -17.35 -24.60 27.06
CA ALA A 24 -16.00 -24.98 26.62
C ALA A 24 -15.84 -24.89 25.10
N ALA A 25 -16.85 -25.31 24.32
CA ALA A 25 -16.83 -25.18 22.86
C ALA A 25 -16.84 -23.71 22.41
N LEU A 26 -17.61 -22.85 23.07
CA LEU A 26 -17.64 -21.41 22.79
C LEU A 26 -16.32 -20.73 23.16
N GLU A 27 -15.70 -21.10 24.28
CA GLU A 27 -14.39 -20.59 24.67
C GLU A 27 -13.30 -20.94 23.65
N GLU A 28 -13.32 -22.18 23.12
CA GLU A 28 -12.39 -22.60 22.07
C GLU A 28 -12.66 -21.86 20.75
N GLN A 29 -13.92 -21.65 20.40
CA GLN A 29 -14.30 -20.84 19.24
C GLN A 29 -13.85 -19.39 19.39
N ILE A 30 -14.04 -18.78 20.56
CA ILE A 30 -13.57 -17.42 20.85
C ILE A 30 -12.05 -17.35 20.76
N ARG A 31 -11.33 -18.33 21.32
CA ARG A 31 -9.87 -18.38 21.27
C ARG A 31 -9.39 -18.45 19.83
N SER A 32 -9.86 -19.41 19.06
CA SER A 32 -9.46 -19.60 17.66
C SER A 32 -9.81 -18.39 16.78
N LEU A 33 -11.01 -17.81 16.94
CA LEU A 33 -11.38 -16.57 16.24
C LEU A 33 -10.50 -15.40 16.64
N SER A 34 -10.16 -15.27 17.93
CA SER A 34 -9.27 -14.20 18.41
C SER A 34 -7.86 -14.31 17.83
N GLU A 35 -7.33 -15.53 17.71
CA GLU A 35 -6.02 -15.78 17.12
C GLU A 35 -6.01 -15.48 15.61
N GLN A 36 -7.05 -15.91 14.90
CA GLN A 36 -7.24 -15.58 13.48
C GLN A 36 -7.36 -14.08 13.25
N ALA A 37 -8.15 -13.38 14.07
CA ALA A 37 -8.31 -11.94 13.99
C ALA A 37 -6.98 -11.21 14.21
N ARG A 38 -6.19 -11.63 15.21
CA ARG A 38 -4.85 -11.08 15.47
C ARG A 38 -3.89 -11.31 14.30
N ALA A 39 -3.86 -12.52 13.75
CA ALA A 39 -3.01 -12.85 12.60
C ALA A 39 -3.37 -12.04 11.35
N ASN A 40 -4.68 -11.87 11.11
CA ASN A 40 -5.18 -11.06 10.00
C ASN A 40 -4.84 -9.58 10.16
N LEU A 41 -5.01 -9.04 11.38
CA LEU A 41 -4.65 -7.66 11.71
C LEU A 41 -3.15 -7.43 11.48
N LEU A 42 -2.29 -8.31 11.99
CA LEU A 42 -0.85 -8.22 11.81
C LEU A 42 -0.47 -8.22 10.32
N THR A 43 -1.08 -9.11 9.54
CA THR A 43 -0.83 -9.24 8.11
C THR A 43 -1.30 -8.00 7.34
N ALA A 44 -2.46 -7.45 7.71
CA ALA A 44 -2.99 -6.23 7.09
C ALA A 44 -2.06 -5.04 7.36
N GLU A 45 -1.61 -4.88 8.60
CA GLU A 45 -0.74 -3.78 8.98
C GLU A 45 0.64 -3.89 8.32
N LEU A 46 1.21 -5.10 8.27
CA LEU A 46 2.47 -5.33 7.56
C LEU A 46 2.36 -5.03 6.07
N LYS A 47 1.23 -5.36 5.43
CA LYS A 47 1.00 -5.01 4.02
C LYS A 47 0.92 -3.51 3.83
N THR A 48 0.18 -2.82 4.69
CA THR A 48 0.07 -1.35 4.66
C THR A 48 1.45 -0.70 4.79
N GLU A 49 2.24 -1.15 5.76
CA GLU A 49 3.56 -0.58 6.00
C GLU A 49 4.56 -0.95 4.89
N ALA A 50 4.49 -2.15 4.32
CA ALA A 50 5.29 -2.55 3.17
C ALA A 50 5.00 -1.70 1.93
N LEU A 51 3.72 -1.46 1.64
CA LEU A 51 3.30 -0.58 0.55
C LEU A 51 3.77 0.86 0.79
N ARG A 52 3.63 1.37 2.03
CA ARG A 52 4.16 2.68 2.44
C ARG A 52 5.67 2.76 2.26
N ALA A 53 6.37 1.66 2.55
CA ALA A 53 7.81 1.53 2.36
C ALA A 53 8.21 1.29 0.88
N GLY A 54 7.28 1.21 -0.06
CA GLY A 54 7.57 1.00 -1.47
C GLY A 54 8.03 -0.42 -1.81
N MET A 55 7.61 -1.42 -1.04
CA MET A 55 7.83 -2.82 -1.38
C MET A 55 7.10 -3.16 -2.68
N VAL A 56 7.83 -3.71 -3.65
CA VAL A 56 7.30 -4.10 -4.97
C VAL A 56 6.76 -5.52 -4.91
N ASP A 57 7.47 -6.41 -4.21
CA ASP A 57 7.10 -7.80 -4.07
C ASP A 57 6.59 -8.10 -2.66
N LEU A 58 5.26 -8.14 -2.52
CA LEU A 58 4.58 -8.44 -1.26
C LEU A 58 4.79 -9.89 -0.79
N ASP A 59 5.17 -10.81 -1.68
CA ASP A 59 5.51 -12.17 -1.26
C ASP A 59 6.80 -12.19 -0.41
N GLY A 60 7.63 -11.16 -0.50
CA GLY A 60 8.79 -10.94 0.37
C GLY A 60 8.44 -10.86 1.86
N LEU A 61 7.18 -10.55 2.23
CA LEU A 61 6.71 -10.55 3.62
C LEU A 61 6.83 -11.92 4.29
N LYS A 62 6.81 -13.02 3.54
CA LYS A 62 6.99 -14.39 4.07
C LYS A 62 8.39 -14.63 4.65
N LEU A 63 9.35 -13.77 4.31
CA LEU A 63 10.73 -13.84 4.80
C LEU A 63 10.93 -13.02 6.09
N LEU A 64 9.92 -12.28 6.54
CA LEU A 64 9.99 -11.49 7.75
C LEU A 64 9.77 -12.36 8.98
N ASP A 65 10.59 -12.11 10.00
CA ASP A 65 10.34 -12.63 11.33
C ASP A 65 9.30 -11.74 12.05
N THR A 66 8.06 -12.23 12.10
CA THR A 66 6.94 -11.55 12.73
C THR A 66 6.93 -11.66 14.25
N SER A 67 7.82 -12.47 14.85
CA SER A 67 7.88 -12.65 16.31
C SER A 67 8.32 -11.39 17.06
N THR A 68 8.98 -10.47 16.36
CA THR A 68 9.43 -9.18 16.89
C THR A 68 8.35 -8.10 16.94
N LEU A 69 7.18 -8.35 16.35
CA LEU A 69 6.08 -7.40 16.27
C LEU A 69 5.16 -7.55 17.47
N THR A 70 4.79 -6.43 18.08
CA THR A 70 3.88 -6.39 19.23
C THR A 70 2.57 -5.75 18.84
N ILE A 71 1.46 -6.40 19.19
CA ILE A 71 0.10 -5.85 19.03
C ILE A 71 -0.29 -5.20 20.37
N GLY A 72 -0.54 -3.90 20.38
CA GLY A 72 -1.06 -3.16 21.52
C GLY A 72 -2.54 -3.45 21.80
N GLU A 73 -3.06 -2.95 22.91
CA GLU A 73 -4.44 -3.24 23.37
C GLU A 73 -5.52 -2.72 22.39
N GLN A 74 -5.21 -1.68 21.62
CA GLN A 74 -6.10 -1.07 20.64
C GLN A 74 -5.95 -1.68 19.24
N GLY A 75 -5.13 -2.72 19.08
CA GLY A 75 -4.82 -3.31 17.76
C GLY A 75 -3.79 -2.52 16.96
N GLU A 76 -2.97 -1.68 17.61
CA GLU A 76 -1.82 -1.03 16.98
C GLU A 76 -0.65 -2.02 16.86
N VAL A 77 -0.01 -2.14 15.70
CA VAL A 77 1.21 -2.96 15.54
C VAL A 77 2.44 -2.07 15.65
N THR A 78 3.17 -2.19 16.75
CA THR A 78 4.42 -1.45 16.95
C THR A 78 5.59 -2.20 16.31
N GLY A 79 6.56 -1.46 15.74
CA GLY A 79 7.80 -2.01 15.21
C GLY A 79 7.78 -2.35 13.71
N ALA A 80 6.61 -2.30 13.05
CA ALA A 80 6.47 -2.59 11.62
C ALA A 80 7.34 -1.66 10.75
N THR A 81 7.33 -0.34 11.00
CA THR A 81 8.15 0.64 10.25
C THR A 81 9.65 0.36 10.39
N ALA A 82 10.12 0.17 11.62
CA ALA A 82 11.53 -0.11 11.89
C ALA A 82 11.97 -1.46 11.29
N LEU A 83 11.07 -2.44 11.24
CA LEU A 83 11.28 -3.72 10.59
C LEU A 83 11.42 -3.54 9.06
N MET A 84 10.52 -2.79 8.43
CA MET A 84 10.58 -2.49 6.99
C MET A 84 11.86 -1.74 6.60
N ASP A 85 12.31 -0.78 7.42
CA ASP A 85 13.57 -0.06 7.17
C ASP A 85 14.81 -0.97 7.24
N ARG A 86 14.84 -1.90 8.21
CA ARG A 86 15.90 -2.92 8.28
C ARG A 86 15.82 -3.84 7.07
N PHE A 87 14.62 -4.25 6.69
CA PHE A 87 14.41 -5.15 5.57
C PHE A 87 14.80 -4.52 4.24
N ARG A 88 14.55 -3.21 4.07
CA ARG A 88 15.04 -2.43 2.93
C ARG A 88 16.56 -2.41 2.83
N ARG A 89 17.28 -2.35 3.96
CA ARG A 89 18.75 -2.43 3.98
C ARG A 89 19.27 -3.83 3.64
N LEU A 90 18.60 -4.87 4.13
CA LEU A 90 19.04 -6.26 3.94
C LEU A 90 18.67 -6.83 2.56
N LYS A 91 17.52 -6.44 2.02
CA LYS A 91 17.00 -6.91 0.74
C LYS A 91 16.47 -5.75 -0.10
N PRO A 92 17.35 -4.85 -0.58
CA PRO A 92 16.91 -3.67 -1.34
C PRO A 92 16.09 -4.00 -2.58
N TRP A 93 16.34 -5.16 -3.20
CA TRP A 93 15.67 -5.64 -4.41
C TRP A 93 14.17 -5.97 -4.21
N LEU A 94 13.68 -6.09 -2.97
CA LEU A 94 12.24 -6.22 -2.68
C LEU A 94 11.51 -4.88 -2.71
N PHE A 95 12.25 -3.78 -2.69
CA PHE A 95 11.73 -2.43 -2.66
C PHE A 95 11.99 -1.75 -4.00
N GLY A 96 11.02 -0.99 -4.46
CA GLY A 96 11.17 -0.16 -5.65
C GLY A 96 12.20 0.92 -5.38
N GLN A 97 12.96 1.30 -6.41
CA GLN A 97 13.60 2.61 -6.35
C GLN A 97 12.51 3.67 -6.20
N ALA A 98 12.74 4.66 -5.35
CA ALA A 98 11.95 5.88 -5.42
C ALA A 98 12.10 6.42 -6.85
N SER A 99 11.08 6.28 -7.68
CA SER A 99 11.01 6.93 -8.99
C SER A 99 10.97 8.43 -8.75
N THR A 100 12.13 9.05 -8.61
CA THR A 100 12.27 10.51 -8.68
C THR A 100 12.13 10.91 -10.14
N THR A 101 10.91 10.91 -10.66
CA THR A 101 10.59 11.52 -11.95
C THR A 101 10.63 13.05 -11.89
N SER A 102 10.78 13.62 -10.69
CA SER A 102 11.07 15.02 -10.46
C SER A 102 12.57 15.27 -10.59
N THR A 103 13.07 15.49 -11.81
CA THR A 103 14.32 16.24 -11.97
C THR A 103 14.11 17.62 -11.36
N THR A 104 14.73 17.92 -10.22
CA THR A 104 14.97 19.27 -9.71
C THR A 104 16.01 20.02 -10.55
N ALA A 105 16.18 19.63 -11.81
CA ALA A 105 17.01 20.34 -12.75
C ALA A 105 16.34 21.69 -13.04
N ALA A 106 17.09 22.78 -12.86
CA ALA A 106 16.64 24.09 -13.28
C ALA A 106 16.17 24.01 -14.74
N PRO A 107 15.02 24.64 -15.08
CA PRO A 107 14.58 24.68 -16.47
C PRO A 107 15.71 25.28 -17.34
N PRO A 108 15.88 24.82 -18.59
CA PRO A 108 16.88 25.37 -19.47
C PRO A 108 16.69 26.89 -19.58
N SER A 109 17.78 27.64 -19.55
CA SER A 109 17.74 29.10 -19.69
C SER A 109 16.96 29.50 -20.96
N PRO A 110 16.13 30.56 -20.93
CA PRO A 110 15.37 31.00 -22.08
C PRO A 110 16.29 31.21 -23.28
N GLN A 111 16.05 30.51 -24.39
CA GLN A 111 16.82 30.73 -25.60
C GLN A 111 16.39 32.07 -26.23
N PRO A 112 17.34 32.94 -26.64
CA PRO A 112 16.99 34.14 -27.37
C PRO A 112 16.31 33.76 -28.70
N PRO A 113 15.38 34.59 -29.21
CA PRO A 113 14.71 34.32 -30.47
C PRO A 113 15.75 34.19 -31.59
N ARG A 114 15.81 32.99 -32.20
CA ARG A 114 16.70 32.73 -33.34
C ARG A 114 16.05 33.27 -34.61
N MET A 115 16.85 33.96 -35.43
CA MET A 115 16.42 34.34 -36.77
C MET A 115 16.24 33.06 -37.62
N LYS A 116 15.20 33.04 -38.46
CA LYS A 116 14.99 31.94 -39.42
C LYS A 116 16.20 31.81 -40.36
N PRO A 117 16.59 30.60 -40.78
CA PRO A 117 17.63 30.43 -41.79
C PRO A 117 17.17 31.02 -43.13
N ALA A 118 18.12 31.49 -43.95
CA ALA A 118 17.82 32.15 -45.23
C ALA A 118 17.00 31.27 -46.20
N THR A 119 17.13 29.94 -46.09
CA THR A 119 16.39 28.96 -46.88
C THR A 119 14.88 28.95 -46.57
N GLU A 120 14.48 29.41 -45.38
CA GLU A 120 13.09 29.44 -44.90
C GLU A 120 12.47 30.84 -44.98
N MET A 121 13.21 31.83 -45.49
CA MET A 121 12.70 33.18 -45.70
C MET A 121 12.11 33.33 -47.10
N THR A 122 10.98 34.02 -47.20
CA THR A 122 10.52 34.53 -48.50
C THR A 122 11.51 35.59 -49.01
N LYS A 123 11.50 35.86 -50.32
CA LYS A 123 12.43 36.83 -50.92
C LYS A 123 12.32 38.22 -50.29
N ASP A 124 11.12 38.65 -49.92
CA ASP A 124 10.89 39.96 -49.32
C ASP A 124 11.39 40.02 -47.87
N GLU A 125 11.16 38.97 -47.09
CA GLU A 125 11.70 38.83 -45.73
C GLU A 125 13.23 38.79 -45.73
N TYR A 126 13.84 38.06 -46.66
CA TYR A 126 15.30 38.00 -46.79
C TYR A 126 15.91 39.38 -47.10
N ARG A 127 15.28 40.14 -48.01
CA ARG A 127 15.75 41.50 -48.34
C ARG A 127 15.65 42.44 -47.13
N ALA A 128 14.56 42.36 -46.37
CA ALA A 128 14.39 43.15 -45.15
C ALA A 128 15.40 42.77 -44.06
N ALA A 129 15.62 41.47 -43.83
CA ALA A 129 16.60 40.96 -42.87
C ALA A 129 18.03 41.38 -43.24
N ARG A 130 18.39 41.29 -44.52
CA ARG A 130 19.71 41.71 -45.04
C ARG A 130 19.92 43.21 -44.90
N ALA A 131 18.90 44.03 -45.19
CA ALA A 131 18.96 45.47 -45.00
C ALA A 131 19.13 45.87 -43.52
N ALA A 132 18.45 45.15 -42.60
CA ALA A 132 18.58 45.39 -41.17
C ALA A 132 19.99 45.10 -40.63
N ILE A 133 20.66 44.06 -41.16
CA ILE A 133 22.05 43.74 -40.80
C ILE A 133 23.01 44.84 -41.31
N LEU A 134 22.87 45.25 -42.57
CA LEU A 134 23.70 46.31 -43.19
C LEU A 134 23.54 47.69 -42.53
N ARG A 135 22.37 47.97 -41.92
CA ARG A 135 22.12 49.22 -41.18
C ARG A 135 22.76 49.21 -39.78
N ARG A 136 23.07 48.03 -39.25
CA ARG A 136 23.62 47.84 -37.89
C ARG A 136 25.15 47.78 -37.87
N THR A 137 25.78 47.53 -39.02
CA THR A 137 27.23 47.63 -39.24
C THR A 137 27.63 49.05 -39.59
#